data_AF-A0A8T6IY06-F1
#
_entry.id   AF-A0A8T6IY06-F1
#
_cell.length_a   1.000
_cell.length_b   1.000
_cell.length_c   1.000
_cell.angle_alpha   90.00
_cell.angle_beta   90.00
_cell.angle_gamma   90.00
#
_symmetry.space_group_name_H-M   'P 1'
#
loop_
_entity.id
_entity.type
_entity.pdbx_description
1 polymer ?
#
loop_
_entity_poly.entity_id
_entity_poly.type
_entity_poly.pdbx_seq_one_letter_code
_entity_poly.pdbx_strand_id
1 'polypeptide(L)'
;MKTAVCMKYVPVIARMRFDYEARTIIREGVPSEVNPFDVLGLVRAVELKAAPDDEVVVLTMGPPGAAEGLTECLALGADRGVLVTDRVLAGSDTLATSRALALALGREQPDLIICGRNSTDGETGQVGPEVAELMGLPHVSHVRRLDLSEDRRTAIVERITDEGFQTLECDLPAVICVTEGVAPELFPNRQQMEEAANKPVDEVSCAQLSDDTSQFGAQGSPTWVNEIRLVEPNRLGVTLQEVTPEDAARQIADSVKERLAELNAADPAASSPEALPRYPGVADRSTWVVAENSQDGLAYVTLEMLGKARELTTVTRSEVVAVVIASGGE
;
A
#
# COMPACT_ATOMS: atom_id res chain seq x y z
N MET A 1 2.92 26.66 -2.99
CA MET A 1 3.10 25.37 -2.29
C MET A 1 3.29 24.30 -3.35
N LYS A 2 4.27 23.41 -3.18
CA LYS A 2 4.51 22.30 -4.10
C LYS A 2 4.01 21.00 -3.47
N THR A 3 3.07 20.33 -4.13
CA THR A 3 2.58 19.01 -3.74
C THR A 3 3.09 17.96 -4.72
N ALA A 4 3.72 16.92 -4.21
CA ALA A 4 4.12 15.75 -4.97
C ALA A 4 3.11 14.62 -4.76
N VAL A 5 2.66 13.97 -5.83
CA VAL A 5 1.79 12.79 -5.77
C VAL A 5 2.55 11.60 -6.31
N CYS A 6 2.80 10.58 -5.47
CA CYS A 6 3.37 9.33 -5.93
C CYS A 6 2.23 8.46 -6.50
N MET A 7 2.34 8.09 -7.77
CA MET A 7 1.39 7.20 -8.44
C MET A 7 2.06 5.93 -8.92
N LYS A 8 1.31 4.83 -8.91
CA LYS A 8 1.72 3.55 -9.49
C LYS A 8 0.77 3.16 -10.63
N TYR A 9 1.36 2.76 -11.75
CA TYR A 9 0.63 2.19 -12.88
C TYR A 9 0.55 0.67 -12.71
N VAL A 10 -0.66 0.17 -12.45
CA VAL A 10 -0.92 -1.20 -11.99
C VAL A 10 -1.77 -1.96 -13.01
N PRO A 11 -1.62 -3.30 -13.11
CA PRO A 11 -2.51 -4.10 -13.94
C PRO A 11 -3.95 -4.05 -13.39
N VAL A 12 -4.93 -4.00 -14.30
CA VAL A 12 -6.36 -4.11 -13.92
C VAL A 12 -6.63 -5.52 -13.40
N ILE A 13 -6.66 -5.68 -12.08
CA ILE A 13 -6.80 -7.00 -11.41
C ILE A 13 -8.05 -7.75 -11.91
N ALA A 14 -9.17 -7.06 -12.07
CA ALA A 14 -10.43 -7.64 -12.56
C ALA A 14 -10.36 -8.19 -13.99
N ARG A 15 -9.33 -7.82 -14.76
CA ARG A 15 -9.08 -8.29 -16.12
C ARG A 15 -7.87 -9.22 -16.22
N MET A 16 -7.28 -9.62 -15.08
CA MET A 16 -6.25 -10.64 -15.07
C MET A 16 -6.79 -11.95 -15.61
N ARG A 17 -6.01 -12.57 -16.48
CA ARG A 17 -6.30 -13.89 -17.03
C ARG A 17 -5.29 -14.87 -16.46
N PHE A 18 -5.76 -16.07 -16.17
CA PHE A 18 -4.94 -17.14 -15.61
C PHE A 18 -4.86 -18.28 -16.63
N ASP A 19 -3.65 -18.76 -16.87
CA ASP A 19 -3.43 -20.04 -17.51
C ASP A 19 -3.48 -21.12 -16.42
N TYR A 20 -4.65 -21.74 -16.28
CA TYR A 20 -4.90 -22.76 -15.27
C TYR A 20 -4.12 -24.06 -15.54
N GLU A 21 -3.72 -24.33 -16.79
CA GLU A 21 -2.90 -25.49 -17.14
C GLU A 21 -1.44 -25.25 -16.79
N ALA A 22 -0.89 -24.10 -17.16
CA ALA A 22 0.49 -23.72 -16.85
C ALA A 22 0.68 -23.22 -15.41
N ARG A 23 -0.41 -22.93 -14.69
CA ARG A 23 -0.42 -22.30 -13.36
C ARG A 23 0.30 -20.95 -13.36
N THR A 24 0.11 -20.17 -14.42
CA THR A 24 0.74 -18.87 -14.60
C THR A 24 -0.29 -17.77 -14.86
N ILE A 25 0.11 -16.52 -14.66
CA ILE A 25 -0.69 -15.34 -15.01
C ILE A 25 -0.43 -15.01 -16.48
N ILE A 26 -1.49 -14.90 -17.28
CA ILE A 26 -1.41 -14.40 -18.65
C ILE A 26 -1.33 -12.87 -18.56
N ARG A 27 -0.12 -12.34 -18.75
CA ARG A 27 0.16 -10.89 -18.68
C ARG A 27 -0.10 -10.16 -20.00
N GLU A 28 -0.14 -10.90 -21.12
CA GLU A 28 -0.36 -10.32 -22.44
C GLU A 28 -1.81 -9.84 -22.60
N GLY A 29 -1.98 -8.58 -22.99
CA GLY A 29 -3.31 -7.97 -23.20
C GLY A 29 -4.09 -7.63 -21.93
N VAL A 30 -3.46 -7.69 -20.74
CA VAL A 30 -4.05 -7.14 -19.51
C VAL A 30 -3.79 -5.63 -19.49
N PRO A 31 -4.84 -4.79 -19.57
CA PRO A 31 -4.66 -3.35 -19.50
C PRO A 31 -4.12 -2.95 -18.12
N SER A 32 -3.47 -1.80 -18.06
CA SER A 32 -3.03 -1.19 -16.81
C SER A 32 -3.81 0.11 -16.59
N GLU A 33 -3.87 0.54 -15.34
CA GLU A 33 -4.57 1.75 -14.89
C GLU A 33 -3.75 2.45 -13.80
N VAL A 34 -4.04 3.72 -13.55
CA VAL A 34 -3.55 4.40 -12.36
C VAL A 34 -4.17 3.72 -11.14
N ASN A 35 -3.35 3.37 -10.15
CA ASN A 35 -3.85 2.79 -8.91
C ASN A 35 -4.97 3.67 -8.30
N PRO A 36 -6.15 3.10 -7.97
CA PRO A 36 -7.32 3.90 -7.57
C PRO A 36 -7.07 4.84 -6.39
N PHE A 37 -6.32 4.40 -5.38
CA PHE A 37 -5.97 5.25 -4.23
C PHE A 37 -5.11 6.45 -4.63
N ASP A 38 -4.25 6.30 -5.63
CA ASP A 38 -3.37 7.37 -6.11
C ASP A 38 -4.18 8.40 -6.91
N VAL A 39 -5.23 7.96 -7.63
CA VAL A 39 -6.19 8.89 -8.28
C VAL A 39 -6.87 9.77 -7.23
N LEU A 40 -7.34 9.19 -6.12
CA LEU A 40 -7.96 9.97 -5.05
C LEU A 40 -6.99 10.99 -4.45
N GLY A 41 -5.73 10.57 -4.23
CA GLY A 41 -4.67 11.44 -3.75
C GLY A 41 -4.36 12.59 -4.71
N LEU A 42 -4.33 12.32 -6.02
CA LEU A 42 -4.15 13.33 -7.05
C LEU A 42 -5.29 14.34 -7.07
N VAL A 43 -6.54 13.87 -7.10
CA VAL A 43 -7.71 14.75 -7.12
C VAL A 43 -7.68 15.66 -5.91
N ARG A 44 -7.36 15.12 -4.73
CA ARG A 44 -7.22 15.95 -3.53
C ARG A 44 -6.08 16.95 -3.63
N ALA A 45 -4.92 16.55 -4.17
CA ALA A 45 -3.79 17.46 -4.38
C ALA A 45 -4.17 18.65 -5.25
N VAL A 46 -4.93 18.41 -6.32
CA VAL A 46 -5.45 19.44 -7.23
C VAL A 46 -6.46 20.35 -6.52
N GLU A 47 -7.36 19.80 -5.71
CA GLU A 47 -8.32 20.59 -4.92
C GLU A 47 -7.66 21.49 -3.85
N LEU A 48 -6.50 21.11 -3.33
CA LEU A 48 -5.75 21.88 -2.32
C LEU A 48 -5.01 23.10 -2.91
N LYS A 49 -4.94 23.22 -4.24
CA LYS A 49 -4.36 24.40 -4.90
C LYS A 49 -5.24 25.63 -4.61
N ALA A 50 -4.65 26.65 -4.03
CA ALA A 50 -5.33 27.90 -3.66
C ALA A 50 -4.67 29.14 -4.28
N ALA A 51 -3.36 29.08 -4.57
CA ALA A 51 -2.60 30.15 -5.20
C ALA A 51 -2.23 29.80 -6.65
N PRO A 52 -2.08 30.80 -7.54
CA PRO A 52 -1.60 30.58 -8.91
C PRO A 52 -0.23 29.89 -9.00
N ASP A 53 0.62 30.10 -7.99
CA ASP A 53 1.97 29.51 -7.90
C ASP A 53 1.98 28.15 -7.17
N ASP A 54 0.81 27.59 -6.83
CA ASP A 54 0.74 26.21 -6.33
C ASP A 54 0.94 25.22 -7.48
N GLU A 55 1.77 24.20 -7.25
CA GLU A 55 2.16 23.21 -8.24
C GLU A 55 1.87 21.80 -7.71
N VAL A 56 1.27 20.95 -8.56
CA VAL A 56 1.08 19.52 -8.35
C VAL A 56 1.93 18.76 -9.35
N VAL A 57 2.95 18.08 -8.82
CA VAL A 57 3.86 17.22 -9.59
C VAL A 57 3.47 15.78 -9.33
N VAL A 58 3.18 15.01 -10.39
CA VAL A 58 2.93 13.57 -10.26
C VAL A 58 4.22 12.80 -10.56
N LEU A 59 4.62 11.90 -9.68
CA LEU A 59 5.81 11.08 -9.82
C LEU A 59 5.44 9.60 -9.91
N THR A 60 6.11 8.88 -10.80
CA THR A 60 6.00 7.42 -10.85
C THR A 60 7.35 6.77 -11.06
N MET A 61 7.51 5.57 -10.50
CA MET A 61 8.62 4.67 -10.79
C MET A 61 8.09 3.48 -11.58
N GLY A 62 8.56 3.28 -12.79
CA GLY A 62 8.04 2.21 -13.63
C GLY A 62 8.69 2.09 -15.00
N PRO A 63 8.29 1.08 -15.79
CA PRO A 63 8.71 0.96 -17.18
C PRO A 63 8.19 2.13 -18.02
N PRO A 64 8.70 2.36 -19.24
CA PRO A 64 8.24 3.44 -20.12
C PRO A 64 6.72 3.51 -20.34
N GLY A 65 6.01 2.36 -20.28
CA GLY A 65 4.55 2.31 -20.38
C GLY A 65 3.82 3.05 -19.25
N ALA A 66 4.45 3.29 -18.09
CA ALA A 66 3.86 4.06 -16.99
C ALA A 66 3.64 5.55 -17.34
N ALA A 67 4.24 6.04 -18.43
CA ALA A 67 3.97 7.38 -18.96
C ALA A 67 2.50 7.59 -19.35
N GLU A 68 1.78 6.51 -19.71
CA GLU A 68 0.34 6.57 -19.97
C GLU A 68 -0.44 6.98 -18.71
N GLY A 69 -0.09 6.38 -17.56
CA GLY A 69 -0.66 6.76 -16.26
C GLY A 69 -0.33 8.21 -15.87
N LEU A 70 0.89 8.68 -16.14
CA LEU A 70 1.23 10.11 -15.93
C LEU A 70 0.36 11.02 -16.80
N THR A 71 0.09 10.63 -18.06
CA THR A 71 -0.79 11.39 -18.96
C THR A 71 -2.22 11.46 -18.44
N GLU A 72 -2.72 10.37 -17.85
CA GLU A 72 -4.01 10.34 -17.16
C GLU A 72 -4.04 11.33 -15.98
N CYS A 73 -3.00 11.32 -15.15
CA CYS A 73 -2.89 12.26 -14.02
C CYS A 73 -2.81 13.73 -14.49
N LEU A 74 -2.10 13.98 -15.58
CA LEU A 74 -2.01 15.30 -16.20
C LEU A 74 -3.35 15.78 -16.76
N ALA A 75 -4.15 14.86 -17.30
CA ALA A 75 -5.52 15.13 -17.76
C ALA A 75 -6.48 15.43 -16.60
N LEU A 76 -6.21 14.88 -15.41
CA LEU A 76 -6.95 15.13 -14.17
C LEU A 76 -6.50 16.39 -13.40
N GLY A 77 -5.51 17.12 -13.90
CA GLY A 77 -5.14 18.44 -13.37
C GLY A 77 -3.76 18.55 -12.72
N ALA A 78 -2.93 17.50 -12.77
CA ALA A 78 -1.50 17.67 -12.46
C ALA A 78 -0.86 18.69 -13.43
N ASP A 79 0.13 19.42 -12.94
CA ASP A 79 0.84 20.45 -13.71
C ASP A 79 1.93 19.82 -14.58
N ARG A 80 2.69 18.87 -14.03
CA ARG A 80 3.70 18.07 -14.76
C ARG A 80 3.94 16.70 -14.14
N GLY A 81 4.58 15.82 -14.91
CA GLY A 81 4.93 14.47 -14.50
C GLY A 81 6.43 14.24 -14.36
N VAL A 82 6.83 13.27 -13.54
CA VAL A 82 8.19 12.73 -13.47
C VAL A 82 8.13 11.22 -13.57
N LEU A 83 8.82 10.67 -14.58
CA LEU A 83 8.97 9.24 -14.78
C LEU A 83 10.38 8.79 -14.33
N VAL A 84 10.45 8.12 -13.19
CA VAL A 84 11.67 7.43 -12.75
C VAL A 84 11.73 6.07 -13.45
N THR A 85 12.59 5.96 -14.47
CA THR A 85 12.64 4.80 -15.36
C THR A 85 14.08 4.38 -15.65
N ASP A 86 14.37 3.12 -15.38
CA ASP A 86 15.65 2.47 -15.65
C ASP A 86 15.46 0.95 -15.58
N ARG A 87 16.24 0.18 -16.35
CA ARG A 87 16.22 -1.29 -16.26
C ARG A 87 16.72 -1.78 -14.91
N VAL A 88 17.60 -1.03 -14.25
CA VAL A 88 18.13 -1.38 -12.93
C VAL A 88 17.02 -1.47 -11.89
N LEU A 89 15.91 -0.73 -12.05
CA LEU A 89 14.78 -0.74 -11.11
C LEU A 89 13.95 -2.04 -11.13
N ALA A 90 14.18 -2.92 -12.09
CA ALA A 90 13.42 -4.16 -12.21
C ALA A 90 13.61 -5.07 -10.98
N GLY A 91 12.51 -5.60 -10.46
CA GLY A 91 12.52 -6.48 -9.28
C GLY A 91 12.73 -5.75 -7.96
N SER A 92 12.54 -4.43 -7.92
CA SER A 92 12.51 -3.66 -6.67
C SER A 92 11.41 -4.19 -5.75
N ASP A 93 11.74 -4.41 -4.48
CA ASP A 93 10.76 -4.51 -3.40
C ASP A 93 10.35 -3.12 -2.92
N THR A 94 9.65 -3.03 -1.78
CA THR A 94 9.20 -1.75 -1.24
C THR A 94 10.36 -0.84 -0.89
N LEU A 95 11.42 -1.36 -0.25
CA LEU A 95 12.55 -0.57 0.21
C LEU A 95 13.39 -0.03 -0.95
N ALA A 96 13.65 -0.85 -1.98
CA ALA A 96 14.31 -0.37 -3.18
C ALA A 96 13.45 0.67 -3.94
N THR A 97 12.13 0.48 -3.96
CA THR A 97 11.17 1.42 -4.56
C THR A 97 11.13 2.75 -3.82
N SER A 98 11.00 2.72 -2.49
CA SER A 98 10.92 3.91 -1.65
C SER A 98 12.23 4.70 -1.69
N ARG A 99 13.40 4.06 -1.76
CA ARG A 99 14.69 4.76 -1.99
C ARG A 99 14.72 5.54 -3.29
N ALA A 100 14.32 4.91 -4.41
CA ALA A 100 14.28 5.59 -5.70
C ALA A 100 13.32 6.78 -5.69
N LEU A 101 12.12 6.60 -5.11
CA LEU A 101 11.14 7.67 -4.98
C LEU A 101 11.61 8.80 -4.05
N ALA A 102 12.18 8.48 -2.89
CA ALA A 102 12.70 9.47 -1.94
C ALA A 102 13.80 10.34 -2.55
N LEU A 103 14.72 9.74 -3.33
CA LEU A 103 15.75 10.49 -4.06
C LEU A 103 15.16 11.40 -5.14
N ALA A 104 14.14 10.94 -5.88
CA ALA A 104 13.45 11.76 -6.87
C ALA A 104 12.67 12.91 -6.21
N LEU A 105 11.94 12.63 -5.13
CA LEU A 105 11.21 13.62 -4.35
C LEU A 105 12.15 14.66 -3.71
N GLY A 106 13.33 14.24 -3.26
CA GLY A 106 14.35 15.15 -2.74
C GLY A 106 14.83 16.19 -3.76
N ARG A 107 14.86 15.85 -5.05
CA ARG A 107 15.13 16.83 -6.14
C ARG A 107 13.98 17.81 -6.33
N GLU A 108 12.76 17.35 -6.06
CA GLU A 108 11.54 18.16 -6.20
C GLU A 108 11.31 19.13 -5.03
N GLN A 109 11.75 18.77 -3.82
CA GLN A 109 11.55 19.54 -2.59
C GLN A 109 10.07 19.93 -2.37
N PRO A 110 9.14 18.94 -2.34
CA PRO A 110 7.73 19.23 -2.10
C PRO A 110 7.47 19.63 -0.64
N ASP A 111 6.47 20.49 -0.45
CA ASP A 111 5.91 20.82 0.87
C ASP A 111 4.94 19.73 1.36
N LEU A 112 4.37 18.93 0.46
CA LEU A 112 3.45 17.85 0.79
C LEU A 112 3.64 16.71 -0.19
N ILE A 113 3.75 15.49 0.32
CA ILE A 113 3.82 14.26 -0.49
C ILE A 113 2.54 13.47 -0.22
N ILE A 114 1.83 13.10 -1.27
CA ILE A 114 0.63 12.26 -1.19
C ILE A 114 0.92 10.92 -1.87
N CYS A 115 0.57 9.84 -1.18
CA CYS A 115 0.57 8.48 -1.71
C CYS A 115 -0.83 7.87 -1.53
N GLY A 116 -1.22 6.89 -2.35
CA GLY A 116 -2.33 6.02 -1.98
C GLY A 116 -2.00 5.11 -0.79
N ARG A 117 -3.03 4.59 -0.12
CA ARG A 117 -2.90 3.66 1.02
C ARG A 117 -2.03 2.45 0.69
N ASN A 118 -2.29 1.83 -0.45
CA ASN A 118 -1.55 0.71 -1.01
C ASN A 118 -1.78 0.66 -2.51
N SER A 119 -1.01 -0.16 -3.22
CA SER A 119 -1.32 -0.52 -4.60
C SER A 119 -2.14 -1.81 -4.65
N THR A 120 -2.97 -1.98 -5.67
CA THR A 120 -3.86 -3.15 -5.83
C THR A 120 -3.14 -4.44 -6.25
N ASP A 121 -1.92 -4.33 -6.75
CA ASP A 121 -1.11 -5.47 -7.22
C ASP A 121 -0.23 -6.07 -6.11
N GLY A 122 0.40 -5.21 -5.30
CA GLY A 122 1.31 -5.62 -4.23
C GLY A 122 0.69 -5.58 -2.85
N GLU A 123 -0.32 -4.73 -2.62
CA GLU A 123 -1.10 -4.60 -1.39
C GLU A 123 -0.30 -4.38 -0.09
N THR A 124 0.99 -4.01 -0.18
CA THR A 124 1.85 -3.90 1.01
C THR A 124 1.56 -2.66 1.85
N GLY A 125 1.20 -1.54 1.22
CA GLY A 125 1.01 -0.25 1.90
C GLY A 125 2.29 0.33 2.52
N GLN A 126 3.47 -0.17 2.15
CA GLN A 126 4.74 0.14 2.82
C GLN A 126 5.51 1.31 2.18
N VAL A 127 5.34 1.56 0.88
CA VAL A 127 6.18 2.52 0.14
C VAL A 127 6.04 3.94 0.68
N GLY A 128 4.81 4.41 0.95
CA GLY A 128 4.59 5.75 1.51
C GLY A 128 5.26 5.96 2.87
N PRO A 129 5.03 5.09 3.87
CA PRO A 129 5.73 5.13 5.16
C PRO A 129 7.26 5.05 5.03
N GLU A 130 7.79 4.17 4.16
CA GLU A 130 9.23 4.05 3.96
C GLU A 130 9.83 5.31 3.30
N VAL A 131 9.13 5.95 2.36
CA VAL A 131 9.54 7.25 1.79
C VAL A 131 9.63 8.31 2.89
N ALA A 132 8.64 8.35 3.80
CA ALA A 132 8.64 9.29 4.92
C ALA A 132 9.86 9.09 5.83
N GLU A 133 10.15 7.85 6.19
CA GLU A 133 11.32 7.50 7.00
C GLU A 133 12.63 7.89 6.31
N LEU A 134 12.80 7.52 5.04
CA LEU A 134 14.02 7.82 4.26
C LEU A 134 14.27 9.32 4.09
N MET A 135 13.19 10.12 4.06
CA MET A 135 13.28 11.58 3.97
C MET A 135 13.30 12.27 5.35
N GLY A 136 13.11 11.53 6.44
CA GLY A 136 13.01 12.09 7.79
C GLY A 136 11.78 12.99 7.97
N LEU A 137 10.66 12.66 7.33
CA LEU A 137 9.43 13.46 7.34
C LEU A 137 8.34 12.85 8.23
N PRO A 138 7.53 13.68 8.90
CA PRO A 138 6.27 13.24 9.49
C PRO A 138 5.39 12.48 8.49
N HIS A 139 4.70 11.45 8.98
CA HIS A 139 3.80 10.65 8.15
C HIS A 139 2.46 10.38 8.84
N VAL A 140 1.37 10.37 8.05
CA VAL A 140 0.07 9.88 8.48
C VAL A 140 -0.51 8.97 7.41
N SER A 141 -0.90 7.75 7.78
CA SER A 141 -1.53 6.77 6.89
C SER A 141 -3.04 6.68 7.07
N HIS A 142 -3.72 6.03 6.13
CA HIS A 142 -5.16 5.79 6.14
C HIS A 142 -6.00 7.07 6.24
N VAL A 143 -5.54 8.15 5.60
CA VAL A 143 -6.19 9.46 5.66
C VAL A 143 -7.40 9.50 4.73
N ARG A 144 -8.58 9.73 5.30
CA ARG A 144 -9.85 9.85 4.57
C ARG A 144 -10.32 11.30 4.40
N ARG A 145 -9.72 12.26 5.09
CA ARG A 145 -9.92 13.70 4.91
C ARG A 145 -8.58 14.41 5.11
N LEU A 146 -8.25 15.31 4.21
CA LEU A 146 -6.99 16.05 4.22
C LEU A 146 -7.27 17.51 3.91
N ASP A 147 -7.04 18.40 4.86
CA ASP A 147 -7.11 19.85 4.69
C ASP A 147 -5.77 20.48 5.11
N LEU A 148 -5.59 21.77 4.81
CA LEU A 148 -4.44 22.54 5.24
C LEU A 148 -4.89 23.59 6.25
N SER A 149 -4.02 23.94 7.20
CA SER A 149 -4.24 25.09 8.07
C SER A 149 -4.37 26.39 7.25
N GLU A 150 -4.95 27.44 7.86
CA GLU A 150 -5.10 28.74 7.19
C GLU A 150 -3.75 29.33 6.73
N ASP A 151 -2.70 29.13 7.52
CA ASP A 151 -1.34 29.55 7.18
C ASP A 151 -0.56 28.53 6.33
N ARG A 152 -1.19 27.39 6.01
CA ARG A 152 -0.65 26.28 5.22
C ARG A 152 0.69 25.73 5.72
N ARG A 153 0.94 25.83 7.03
CA ARG A 153 2.13 25.27 7.69
C ARG A 153 1.90 23.85 8.20
N THR A 154 0.64 23.46 8.41
CA THR A 154 0.27 22.13 8.89
C THR A 154 -0.81 21.51 7.99
N ALA A 155 -0.80 20.18 7.92
CA ALA A 155 -1.89 19.39 7.38
C ALA A 155 -2.83 18.98 8.52
N ILE A 156 -4.13 19.18 8.32
CA ILE A 156 -5.20 18.75 9.22
C ILE A 156 -5.83 17.52 8.58
N VAL A 157 -5.71 16.36 9.23
CA VAL A 157 -6.12 15.08 8.65
C VAL A 157 -7.07 14.33 9.56
N GLU A 158 -7.96 13.56 8.96
CA GLU A 158 -8.75 12.53 9.65
C GLU A 158 -8.34 11.17 9.12
N ARG A 159 -7.75 10.32 9.97
CA ARG A 159 -7.37 8.95 9.61
C ARG A 159 -8.32 7.90 10.15
N ILE A 160 -8.42 6.78 9.44
CA ILE A 160 -9.15 5.60 9.85
C ILE A 160 -8.26 4.71 10.71
N THR A 161 -8.85 4.15 11.76
CA THR A 161 -8.27 3.14 12.65
C THR A 161 -9.31 2.05 12.89
N ASP A 162 -8.90 0.91 13.43
CA ASP A 162 -9.82 -0.18 13.77
C ASP A 162 -10.89 0.24 14.80
N GLU A 163 -10.59 1.25 15.62
CA GLU A 163 -11.47 1.78 16.66
C GLU A 163 -12.33 2.98 16.20
N GLY A 164 -12.17 3.45 14.96
CA GLY A 164 -12.89 4.60 14.42
C GLY A 164 -11.97 5.62 13.76
N PHE A 165 -12.14 6.91 14.08
CA PHE A 165 -11.44 8.00 13.41
C PHE A 165 -10.58 8.82 14.37
N GLN A 166 -9.45 9.31 13.89
CA GLN A 166 -8.57 10.21 14.61
C GLN A 166 -8.29 11.46 13.78
N THR A 167 -8.59 12.63 14.34
CA THR A 167 -8.17 13.92 13.77
C THR A 167 -6.79 14.28 14.30
N LEU A 168 -5.86 14.53 13.39
CA LEU A 168 -4.46 14.84 13.69
C LEU A 168 -4.06 16.13 12.96
N GLU A 169 -3.11 16.83 13.55
CA GLU A 169 -2.41 17.94 12.91
C GLU A 169 -0.94 17.56 12.75
N CYS A 170 -0.37 17.85 11.58
CA CYS A 170 0.98 17.44 11.22
C CYS A 170 1.73 18.60 10.54
N ASP A 171 2.94 18.89 11.02
CA ASP A 171 3.80 19.91 10.43
C ASP A 171 4.22 19.53 8.99
N LEU A 172 4.25 20.52 8.09
CA LEU A 172 4.80 20.37 6.75
C LEU A 172 6.30 20.71 6.72
N PRO A 173 7.12 20.01 5.91
CA PRO A 173 6.73 19.01 4.93
C PRO A 173 6.35 17.64 5.53
N ALA A 174 5.35 16.97 4.94
CA ALA A 174 4.85 15.68 5.42
C ALA A 174 4.49 14.71 4.28
N VAL A 175 4.43 13.42 4.61
CA VAL A 175 3.93 12.35 3.74
C VAL A 175 2.56 11.87 4.22
N ILE A 176 1.54 11.98 3.37
CA ILE A 176 0.17 11.58 3.67
C ILE A 176 -0.25 10.43 2.77
N CYS A 177 -0.58 9.28 3.36
CA CYS A 177 -1.12 8.14 2.61
C CYS A 177 -2.65 8.13 2.72
N VAL A 178 -3.32 8.34 1.59
CA VAL A 178 -4.77 8.54 1.55
C VAL A 178 -5.55 7.27 1.24
N THR A 179 -6.80 7.22 1.69
CA THR A 179 -7.74 6.12 1.44
C THR A 179 -9.05 6.67 0.86
N GLU A 180 -10.04 5.79 0.66
CA GLU A 180 -11.36 6.16 0.18
C GLU A 180 -12.00 7.28 1.00
N GLY A 181 -12.68 8.19 0.31
CA GLY A 181 -13.39 9.32 0.92
C GLY A 181 -12.62 10.64 0.96
N VAL A 182 -11.31 10.64 0.66
CA VAL A 182 -10.51 11.88 0.62
C VAL A 182 -10.92 12.81 -0.53
N ALA A 183 -11.36 12.22 -1.65
CA ALA A 183 -11.78 12.89 -2.87
C ALA A 183 -12.74 11.96 -3.64
N PRO A 184 -13.52 12.47 -4.61
CA PRO A 184 -14.24 11.61 -5.55
C PRO A 184 -13.29 10.92 -6.51
N GLU A 185 -13.66 9.72 -6.95
CA GLU A 185 -12.99 9.04 -8.06
C GLU A 185 -13.35 9.73 -9.38
N LEU A 186 -12.34 10.07 -10.18
CA LEU A 186 -12.50 10.77 -11.45
C LEU A 186 -11.76 10.03 -12.56
N PHE A 187 -12.30 10.13 -13.78
CA PHE A 187 -11.70 9.59 -14.99
C PHE A 187 -11.62 10.71 -16.04
N PRO A 188 -10.48 10.89 -16.71
CA PRO A 188 -10.39 11.88 -17.77
C PRO A 188 -11.17 11.44 -19.00
N ASN A 189 -11.80 12.40 -19.66
CA ASN A 189 -12.41 12.18 -20.96
C ASN A 189 -11.35 12.28 -22.07
N ARG A 190 -11.74 11.88 -23.30
CA ARG A 190 -10.84 11.87 -24.46
C ARG A 190 -10.19 13.22 -24.75
N GLN A 191 -10.94 14.32 -24.64
CA GLN A 191 -10.41 15.65 -24.91
C GLN A 191 -9.33 16.03 -23.88
N GLN A 192 -9.57 15.75 -22.60
CA GLN A 192 -8.58 16.00 -21.53
C GLN A 192 -7.29 15.20 -21.77
N MET A 193 -7.41 13.95 -22.24
CA MET A 193 -6.24 13.12 -22.59
C MET A 193 -5.44 13.71 -23.76
N GLU A 194 -6.13 14.19 -24.80
CA GLU A 194 -5.49 14.81 -25.97
C GLU A 194 -4.76 16.12 -25.59
N GLU A 195 -5.34 16.92 -24.68
CA GLU A 195 -4.71 18.13 -24.15
C GLU A 195 -3.50 17.82 -23.25
N ALA A 196 -3.61 16.76 -22.43
CA ALA A 196 -2.56 16.35 -21.51
C ALA A 196 -1.33 15.74 -22.20
N ALA A 197 -1.49 15.15 -23.39
CA ALA A 197 -0.40 14.50 -24.13
C ALA A 197 0.79 15.42 -24.44
N ASN A 198 0.60 16.75 -24.44
CA ASN A 198 1.67 17.72 -24.66
C ASN A 198 2.20 18.37 -23.37
N LYS A 199 1.68 17.99 -22.20
CA LYS A 199 2.15 18.52 -20.91
C LYS A 199 3.53 17.95 -20.55
N PRO A 200 4.33 18.67 -19.75
CA PRO A 200 5.70 18.26 -19.45
C PRO A 200 5.76 16.96 -18.65
N VAL A 201 6.61 16.03 -19.10
CA VAL A 201 7.00 14.84 -18.36
C VAL A 201 8.52 14.72 -18.39
N ASP A 202 9.14 14.76 -17.22
CA ASP A 202 10.58 14.61 -17.07
C ASP A 202 10.94 13.13 -16.87
N GLU A 203 11.85 12.59 -17.67
CA GLU A 203 12.40 11.25 -17.46
C GLU A 203 13.67 11.32 -16.60
N VAL A 204 13.73 10.48 -15.57
CA VAL A 204 14.84 10.42 -14.61
C VAL A 204 15.36 9.00 -14.52
N SER A 205 16.65 8.81 -14.84
CA SER A 205 17.37 7.55 -14.69
C SER A 205 17.98 7.38 -13.29
N CYS A 206 18.33 6.14 -12.93
CA CYS A 206 18.96 5.86 -11.63
C CYS A 206 20.31 6.57 -11.47
N ALA A 207 21.08 6.71 -12.55
CA ALA A 207 22.37 7.40 -12.55
C ALA A 207 22.25 8.91 -12.25
N GLN A 208 21.05 9.51 -12.44
CA GLN A 208 20.78 10.89 -12.04
C GLN A 208 20.29 11.02 -10.60
N LEU A 209 19.97 9.90 -9.93
CA LEU A 209 19.52 9.85 -8.55
C LEU A 209 20.66 9.50 -7.59
N SER A 210 21.56 8.59 -7.98
CA SER A 210 22.72 8.23 -7.19
C SER A 210 23.82 7.59 -8.03
N ASP A 211 25.07 7.77 -7.59
CA ASP A 211 26.24 7.08 -8.14
C ASP A 211 26.29 5.60 -7.74
N ASP A 212 25.65 5.22 -6.63
CA ASP A 212 25.54 3.83 -6.20
C ASP A 212 24.25 3.20 -6.73
N THR A 213 24.35 2.48 -7.83
CA THR A 213 23.21 1.79 -8.43
C THR A 213 22.84 0.49 -7.71
N SER A 214 23.67 0.00 -6.78
CA SER A 214 23.41 -1.26 -6.06
C SER A 214 22.27 -1.16 -5.06
N GLN A 215 21.85 0.06 -4.70
CA GLN A 215 20.71 0.31 -3.81
C GLN A 215 19.34 0.22 -4.50
N PHE A 216 19.31 0.04 -5.81
CA PHE A 216 18.09 -0.02 -6.62
C PHE A 216 17.80 -1.45 -7.11
N GLY A 217 16.55 -1.68 -7.53
CA GLY A 217 16.17 -2.95 -8.14
C GLY A 217 16.30 -4.14 -7.21
N ALA A 218 16.31 -5.33 -7.81
CA ALA A 218 16.52 -6.58 -7.10
C ALA A 218 17.82 -6.63 -6.27
N GLN A 219 18.85 -5.86 -6.63
CA GLN A 219 20.10 -5.80 -5.86
C GLN A 219 19.94 -4.99 -4.57
N GLY A 220 19.16 -3.92 -4.62
CA GLY A 220 18.85 -3.08 -3.45
C GLY A 220 17.73 -3.63 -2.57
N SER A 221 16.98 -4.62 -3.07
CA SER A 221 15.86 -5.26 -2.39
C SER A 221 16.34 -6.23 -1.29
N PRO A 222 16.02 -5.99 -0.01
CA PRO A 222 16.21 -7.01 1.03
C PRO A 222 15.27 -8.22 0.87
N THR A 223 14.17 -8.10 0.14
CA THR A 223 13.18 -9.17 -0.04
C THR A 223 13.05 -9.61 -1.50
N TRP A 224 12.62 -10.86 -1.70
CA TRP A 224 12.33 -11.40 -3.03
C TRP A 224 11.13 -12.36 -2.97
N VAL A 225 10.34 -12.37 -4.04
CA VAL A 225 9.19 -13.28 -4.15
C VAL A 225 9.68 -14.65 -4.59
N ASN A 226 9.63 -15.63 -3.68
CA ASN A 226 10.05 -17.00 -3.99
C ASN A 226 9.04 -17.76 -4.87
N GLU A 227 7.74 -17.60 -4.61
CA GLU A 227 6.69 -18.32 -5.32
C GLU A 227 5.38 -17.52 -5.31
N ILE A 228 4.63 -17.58 -6.42
CA ILE A 228 3.27 -17.07 -6.53
C ILE A 228 2.36 -18.27 -6.76
N ARG A 229 1.33 -18.43 -5.92
CA ARG A 229 0.34 -19.50 -6.02
C ARG A 229 -1.05 -18.90 -6.15
N LEU A 230 -1.85 -19.45 -7.06
CA LEU A 230 -3.28 -19.18 -7.09
C LEU A 230 -3.96 -19.93 -5.94
N VAL A 231 -4.65 -19.20 -5.07
CA VAL A 231 -5.48 -19.78 -4.02
C VAL A 231 -6.93 -19.70 -4.47
N GLU A 232 -7.44 -20.81 -5.00
CA GLU A 232 -8.85 -20.88 -5.40
C GLU A 232 -9.74 -21.04 -4.16
N PRO A 233 -10.82 -20.27 -4.02
CA PRO A 233 -11.80 -20.49 -2.96
C PRO A 233 -12.40 -21.90 -3.12
N ASN A 234 -12.09 -22.80 -2.20
CA ASN A 234 -12.64 -24.16 -2.17
C ASN A 234 -14.00 -24.22 -1.43
N ARG A 235 -14.68 -23.08 -1.26
CA ARG A 235 -15.94 -22.98 -0.52
C ARG A 235 -17.11 -23.17 -1.48
N LEU A 236 -17.91 -24.21 -1.26
CA LEU A 236 -19.18 -24.38 -1.96
C LEU A 236 -20.18 -23.35 -1.43
N GLY A 237 -20.63 -22.44 -2.31
CA GLY A 237 -21.74 -21.54 -1.99
C GLY A 237 -23.06 -22.31 -1.97
N VAL A 238 -23.85 -22.14 -0.90
CA VAL A 238 -25.20 -22.71 -0.80
C VAL A 238 -26.20 -21.59 -1.12
N THR A 239 -26.96 -21.76 -2.20
CA THR A 239 -28.03 -20.83 -2.57
C THR A 239 -29.36 -21.34 -2.05
N LEU A 240 -30.01 -20.60 -1.15
CA LEU A 240 -31.37 -20.88 -0.70
C LEU A 240 -32.37 -20.33 -1.73
N GLN A 241 -33.20 -21.20 -2.30
CA GLN A 241 -34.23 -20.84 -3.27
C GLN A 241 -35.62 -21.14 -2.70
N GLU A 242 -36.62 -20.37 -3.15
CA GLU A 242 -38.05 -20.60 -2.82
C GLU A 242 -38.39 -20.60 -1.31
N VAL A 243 -37.61 -19.88 -0.51
CA VAL A 243 -37.85 -19.67 0.93
C VAL A 243 -38.33 -18.25 1.20
N THR A 244 -39.13 -18.08 2.26
CA THR A 244 -39.48 -16.73 2.73
C THR A 244 -38.24 -16.03 3.28
N PRO A 245 -38.18 -14.69 3.31
CA PRO A 245 -37.05 -13.97 3.92
C PRO A 245 -36.79 -14.36 5.38
N GLU A 246 -37.84 -14.68 6.15
CA GLU A 246 -37.72 -15.11 7.54
C GLU A 246 -37.07 -16.49 7.65
N ASP A 247 -37.52 -17.45 6.83
CA ASP A 247 -36.97 -18.81 6.81
C ASP A 247 -35.53 -18.81 6.28
N ALA A 248 -35.23 -17.98 5.28
CA ALA A 248 -33.87 -17.80 4.78
C ALA A 248 -32.93 -17.27 5.87
N ALA A 249 -33.35 -16.23 6.61
CA ALA A 249 -32.55 -15.68 7.70
C ALA A 249 -32.29 -16.72 8.80
N ARG A 250 -33.29 -17.53 9.15
CA ARG A 250 -33.15 -18.62 10.13
C ARG A 250 -32.17 -19.69 9.65
N GLN A 251 -32.33 -20.17 8.41
CA GLN A 251 -31.45 -21.19 7.83
C GLN A 251 -30.00 -20.70 7.71
N ILE A 252 -29.79 -19.44 7.34
CA ILE A 252 -28.45 -18.83 7.30
C ILE A 252 -27.85 -18.77 8.70
N ALA A 253 -28.61 -18.29 9.70
CA ALA A 253 -28.13 -18.20 11.07
C ALA A 253 -27.75 -19.57 11.65
N ASP A 254 -28.57 -20.59 11.38
CA ASP A 254 -28.31 -21.96 11.83
C ASP A 254 -27.10 -22.57 11.12
N SER A 255 -26.97 -22.39 9.80
CA SER A 255 -25.80 -22.84 9.04
C SER A 255 -24.50 -22.16 9.52
N VAL A 256 -24.54 -20.87 9.85
CA VAL A 256 -23.39 -20.15 10.41
C VAL A 256 -23.03 -20.70 11.78
N LYS A 257 -24.00 -20.94 12.66
CA LYS A 257 -23.75 -21.54 14.00
C LYS A 257 -23.15 -22.94 13.88
N GLU A 258 -23.70 -23.78 13.01
CA GLU A 258 -23.18 -25.11 12.74
C GLU A 258 -21.74 -25.03 12.24
N ARG A 259 -21.47 -24.15 11.26
CA ARG A 259 -20.12 -23.99 10.73
C ARG A 259 -19.13 -23.44 11.76
N LEU A 260 -19.54 -22.51 12.61
CA LEU A 260 -18.70 -22.02 13.72
C LEU A 260 -18.42 -23.13 14.74
N ALA A 261 -19.41 -23.97 15.05
CA ALA A 261 -19.23 -25.12 15.94
C ALA A 261 -18.28 -26.17 15.34
N GLU A 262 -18.41 -26.48 14.05
CA GLU A 262 -17.48 -27.34 13.31
C GLU A 262 -16.06 -26.78 13.33
N LEU A 263 -15.88 -25.48 13.06
CA LEU A 263 -14.56 -24.85 13.07
C LEU A 263 -13.94 -24.89 14.46
N ASN A 264 -14.71 -24.59 15.52
CA ASN A 264 -14.24 -24.68 16.90
C ASN A 264 -13.88 -26.13 17.30
N ALA A 265 -14.59 -27.12 16.78
CA ALA A 265 -14.30 -28.53 17.03
C ALA A 265 -13.12 -29.06 16.20
N ALA A 266 -12.93 -28.52 14.99
CA ALA A 266 -11.83 -28.85 14.08
C ALA A 266 -10.55 -28.07 14.39
N ASP A 267 -10.63 -27.00 15.20
CA ASP A 267 -9.48 -26.25 15.68
C ASP A 267 -8.62 -27.13 16.60
N PRO A 268 -7.39 -27.51 16.19
CA PRO A 268 -6.48 -28.27 17.03
C PRO A 268 -6.16 -27.55 18.34
N ALA A 269 -6.42 -26.24 18.46
CA ALA A 269 -6.19 -25.44 19.67
C ALA A 269 -7.12 -25.76 20.85
N ALA A 270 -8.21 -26.52 20.64
CA ALA A 270 -9.02 -27.06 21.74
C ALA A 270 -8.31 -28.24 22.46
N SER A 271 -7.30 -28.84 21.82
CA SER A 271 -6.25 -29.61 22.51
C SER A 271 -5.07 -28.67 22.76
N SER A 272 -4.44 -28.70 23.94
CA SER A 272 -3.28 -27.85 24.24
C SER A 272 -2.31 -27.88 23.05
N PRO A 273 -1.98 -26.75 22.40
CA PRO A 273 -1.15 -26.79 21.21
C PRO A 273 0.15 -27.47 21.59
N GLU A 274 0.52 -28.53 20.88
CA GLU A 274 1.85 -29.10 20.97
C GLU A 274 2.81 -27.92 20.82
N ALA A 275 3.60 -27.66 21.88
CA ALA A 275 4.38 -26.44 21.94
C ALA A 275 5.31 -26.42 20.72
N LEU A 276 5.04 -25.51 19.78
CA LEU A 276 5.85 -25.38 18.58
C LEU A 276 7.33 -25.29 19.00
N PRO A 277 8.27 -25.94 18.29
CA PRO A 277 9.68 -25.84 18.64
C PRO A 277 10.12 -24.38 18.70
N ARG A 278 10.98 -24.06 19.67
CA ARG A 278 11.61 -22.74 19.81
C ARG A 278 13.04 -22.85 19.33
N TYR A 279 13.51 -21.86 18.59
CA TYR A 279 14.88 -21.77 18.08
C TYR A 279 15.59 -20.54 18.66
N PRO A 280 15.73 -20.42 19.99
CA PRO A 280 16.35 -19.24 20.60
C PRO A 280 17.82 -19.12 20.19
N GLY A 281 18.29 -17.91 19.88
CA GLY A 281 19.70 -17.63 19.56
C GLY A 281 20.10 -17.90 18.11
N VAL A 282 19.13 -18.19 17.22
CA VAL A 282 19.34 -18.28 15.76
C VAL A 282 19.08 -16.90 15.14
N ALA A 283 19.89 -15.93 15.56
CA ALA A 283 19.73 -14.51 15.25
C ALA A 283 20.05 -14.14 13.79
N ASP A 284 20.80 -15.00 13.08
CA ASP A 284 21.13 -14.80 11.66
C ASP A 284 19.91 -14.93 10.74
N ARG A 285 18.77 -15.44 11.25
CA ARG A 285 17.53 -15.66 10.50
C ARG A 285 16.27 -15.23 11.23
N SER A 286 16.39 -14.36 12.22
CA SER A 286 15.29 -13.97 13.10
C SER A 286 14.07 -13.39 12.35
N THR A 287 12.87 -13.82 12.75
CA THR A 287 11.59 -13.26 12.29
C THR A 287 11.14 -12.20 13.28
N TRP A 288 11.09 -10.94 12.85
CA TRP A 288 10.76 -9.82 13.73
C TRP A 288 9.29 -9.44 13.56
N VAL A 289 8.60 -9.25 14.68
CA VAL A 289 7.23 -8.75 14.74
C VAL A 289 7.28 -7.43 15.49
N VAL A 290 6.98 -6.34 14.80
CA VAL A 290 6.80 -5.04 15.45
C VAL A 290 5.49 -5.10 16.23
N ALA A 291 5.60 -4.96 17.53
CA ALA A 291 4.51 -5.10 18.48
C ALA A 291 3.86 -3.74 18.73
N GLU A 292 2.56 -3.68 18.48
CA GLU A 292 1.72 -2.54 18.83
C GLU A 292 1.22 -2.71 20.27
N ASN A 293 1.38 -1.65 21.07
CA ASN A 293 0.80 -1.56 22.40
C ASN A 293 -0.49 -0.76 22.36
N SER A 294 -1.55 -1.32 22.93
CA SER A 294 -2.75 -0.60 23.35
C SER A 294 -2.65 -0.20 24.83
N GLN A 295 -3.66 0.51 25.34
CA GLN A 295 -3.75 0.85 26.77
C GLN A 295 -3.82 -0.40 27.68
N ASP A 296 -4.27 -1.53 27.14
CA ASP A 296 -4.49 -2.79 27.87
C ASP A 296 -3.38 -3.84 27.64
N GLY A 297 -2.27 -3.46 26.99
CA GLY A 297 -1.13 -4.35 26.71
C GLY A 297 -0.85 -4.49 25.22
N LEU A 298 -0.38 -5.65 24.77
CA LEU A 298 -0.18 -5.89 23.33
C LEU A 298 -1.54 -5.89 22.61
N ALA A 299 -1.62 -5.15 21.49
CA ALA A 299 -2.79 -5.17 20.64
C ALA A 299 -3.08 -6.60 20.17
N TYR A 300 -4.37 -6.93 20.02
CA TYR A 300 -4.79 -8.29 19.63
C TYR A 300 -4.13 -8.74 18.31
N VAL A 301 -4.03 -7.84 17.33
CA VAL A 301 -3.33 -8.10 16.05
C VAL A 301 -1.85 -8.48 16.25
N THR A 302 -1.17 -7.92 17.26
CA THR A 302 0.21 -8.29 17.59
C THR A 302 0.29 -9.74 18.06
N LEU A 303 -0.69 -10.20 18.84
CA LEU A 303 -0.74 -11.60 19.28
C LEU A 303 -0.96 -12.55 18.09
N GLU A 304 -1.81 -12.18 17.14
CA GLU A 304 -2.02 -12.95 15.91
C GLU A 304 -0.75 -13.01 15.05
N MET A 305 -0.06 -11.88 14.86
CA MET A 305 1.20 -11.81 14.14
C MET A 305 2.30 -12.65 14.80
N LEU A 306 2.42 -12.60 16.13
CA LEU A 306 3.35 -13.44 16.89
C LEU A 306 3.02 -14.93 16.73
N GLY A 307 1.73 -15.29 16.76
CA GLY A 307 1.27 -16.65 16.47
C GLY A 307 1.71 -17.12 15.08
N LYS A 308 1.49 -16.30 14.05
CA LYS A 308 1.88 -16.65 12.69
C LYS A 308 3.40 -16.70 12.50
N ALA A 309 4.15 -15.79 13.11
CA ALA A 309 5.61 -15.83 13.14
C ALA A 309 6.11 -17.15 13.77
N ARG A 310 5.46 -17.62 14.84
CA ARG A 310 5.76 -18.91 15.45
C ARG A 310 5.49 -20.09 14.53
N GLU A 311 4.39 -20.09 13.79
CA GLU A 311 4.14 -21.12 12.77
C GLU A 311 5.22 -21.13 11.68
N LEU A 312 5.66 -19.97 11.21
CA LEU A 312 6.72 -19.86 10.21
C LEU A 312 8.03 -20.52 10.65
N THR A 313 8.33 -20.50 11.96
CA THR A 313 9.54 -21.16 12.50
C THR A 313 9.59 -22.67 12.26
N THR A 314 8.45 -23.33 11.99
CA THR A 314 8.43 -24.75 11.62
C THR A 314 9.15 -25.02 10.30
N VAL A 315 9.19 -24.01 9.42
CA VAL A 315 9.86 -24.05 8.11
C VAL A 315 11.22 -23.35 8.18
N THR A 316 11.27 -22.14 8.72
CA THR A 316 12.48 -21.29 8.68
C THR A 316 13.52 -21.70 9.72
N ARG A 317 13.10 -22.37 10.80
CA ARG A 317 13.93 -22.69 11.98
C ARG A 317 14.59 -21.44 12.59
N SER A 318 13.89 -20.31 12.57
CA SER A 318 14.35 -19.03 13.08
C SER A 318 13.85 -18.73 14.47
N GLU A 319 14.55 -17.83 15.17
CA GLU A 319 13.98 -17.18 16.35
C GLU A 319 12.87 -16.19 15.97
N VAL A 320 11.93 -15.95 16.89
CA VAL A 320 10.92 -14.89 16.75
C VAL A 320 11.25 -13.81 17.76
N VAL A 321 11.34 -12.57 17.29
CA VAL A 321 11.64 -11.39 18.11
C VAL A 321 10.43 -10.47 18.07
N ALA A 322 9.89 -10.15 19.24
CA ALA A 322 8.89 -9.09 19.36
C ALA A 322 9.63 -7.75 19.59
N VAL A 323 9.43 -6.79 18.71
CA VAL A 323 10.01 -5.45 18.80
C VAL A 323 8.95 -4.52 19.35
N VAL A 324 9.07 -4.17 20.63
CA VAL A 324 8.13 -3.24 21.28
C VAL A 324 8.66 -1.83 21.09
N ILE A 325 7.91 -0.98 20.39
CA ILE A 325 8.25 0.44 20.25
C ILE A 325 7.61 1.17 21.43
N ALA A 326 8.42 1.51 22.43
CA ALA A 326 7.98 2.37 23.53
C ALA A 326 8.05 3.84 23.10
N SER A 327 6.98 4.60 23.36
CA SER A 327 7.07 6.06 23.38
C SER A 327 8.00 6.45 24.52
N GLY A 328 9.09 7.15 24.22
CA GLY A 328 10.09 7.54 25.21
C GLY A 328 9.46 8.25 26.41
N GLY A 329 9.52 7.62 27.57
CA GLY A 329 9.04 8.14 28.85
C GLY A 329 9.29 7.10 29.95
N GLU A 330 10.50 7.16 30.53
CA GLU A 330 11.05 6.36 31.65
C GLU A 330 11.01 4.82 31.55
#